data_AF-X6GK77-F1
#
_entry.id   AF-X6GK77-F1
#
_cell.length_a   1.000
_cell.length_b   1.000
_cell.length_c   1.000
_cell.angle_alpha   90.00
_cell.angle_beta   90.00
_cell.angle_gamma   90.00
#
_symmetry.space_group_name_H-M   'P 1'
#
loop_
_entity.id
_entity.type
_entity.pdbx_description
1 polymer ?
#
loop_
_entity_poly.entity_id
_entity_poly.type
_entity_poly.pdbx_seq_one_letter_code
_entity_poly.pdbx_strand_id
1 'polypeptide(L)' 'MPKCLLFGGLLLAGCATPVSPARQVWCDHNQPRRASAAVVAAMTRPELDEINAYNGKGARWCGWKP' A
#
# COMPACT_ATOMS: atom_id res chain seq x y z
N MET A 1 -3.63 35.26 -19.33
CA MET A 1 -4.98 35.75 -18.99
C MET A 1 -5.86 34.56 -18.66
N PRO A 2 -6.31 34.38 -17.41
CA PRO A 2 -7.06 33.20 -17.01
C PRO A 2 -8.56 33.40 -17.30
N LYS A 3 -9.18 32.46 -18.02
CA LYS A 3 -10.65 32.42 -18.15
C LYS A 3 -11.18 31.30 -17.27
N CYS A 4 -11.60 31.69 -16.07
CA CYS A 4 -12.35 30.85 -15.15
C CYS A 4 -13.69 30.46 -15.78
N LEU A 5 -13.87 29.18 -16.09
CA LEU A 5 -15.18 28.56 -16.23
C LEU A 5 -15.43 27.75 -14.96
N LEU A 6 -16.24 28.35 -14.09
CA LEU A 6 -16.83 27.74 -12.91
C LEU A 6 -17.83 26.69 -13.38
N PHE A 7 -17.60 25.41 -13.06
CA PHE A 7 -18.65 24.41 -12.98
C PHE A 7 -18.48 23.62 -11.68
N GLY A 8 -19.61 23.51 -10.98
CA GLY A 8 -19.72 23.13 -9.58
C GLY A 8 -19.22 21.74 -9.23
N GLY A 9 -18.70 21.65 -8.01
CA GLY A 9 -18.33 20.42 -7.34
C GLY A 9 -17.14 20.70 -6.45
N LEU A 10 -17.34 20.79 -5.13
CA LEU A 10 -16.25 20.80 -4.16
C LEU A 10 -15.45 19.50 -4.33
N LEU A 11 -14.42 19.56 -5.17
CA LEU A 11 -13.32 18.61 -5.08
C LEU A 11 -12.62 18.94 -3.77
N LEU A 12 -12.96 18.19 -2.73
CA LEU A 12 -12.01 17.88 -1.67
C LEU A 12 -10.85 17.14 -2.33
N ALA A 13 -10.02 17.89 -3.05
CA ALA A 13 -8.65 17.50 -3.35
C ALA A 13 -7.95 17.51 -1.99
N GLY A 14 -8.19 16.45 -1.22
CA GLY A 14 -7.35 16.13 -0.08
C GLY A 14 -5.93 16.25 -0.58
N CYS A 15 -5.13 17.04 0.12
CA CYS A 15 -3.74 17.27 -0.20
C CYS A 15 -3.05 15.90 -0.21
N ALA A 16 -3.04 15.24 -1.36
CA ALA A 16 -2.37 13.97 -1.52
C ALA A 16 -0.90 14.33 -1.53
N THR A 17 -0.24 14.11 -0.40
CA THR A 17 1.21 14.13 -0.36
C THR A 17 1.68 13.21 -1.49
N PRO A 18 2.52 13.71 -2.42
CA PRO A 18 2.99 12.88 -3.51
C PRO A 18 3.59 11.61 -2.93
N VAL A 19 3.08 10.45 -3.36
CA VAL A 19 3.73 9.19 -3.03
C VAL A 19 5.15 9.26 -3.57
N SER A 20 6.13 8.92 -2.72
CA SER A 20 7.51 8.88 -3.20
C SER A 20 7.63 7.87 -4.34
N PRO A 21 8.51 8.11 -5.34
CA PRO A 21 8.70 7.16 -6.44
C PRO A 21 9.01 5.74 -5.93
N ALA A 22 9.75 5.61 -4.83
CA ALA A 22 10.05 4.33 -4.21
C ALA A 22 8.80 3.63 -3.64
N ARG A 23 7.84 4.37 -3.07
CA ARG A 23 6.58 3.80 -2.57
C ARG A 23 5.72 3.31 -3.72
N GLN A 24 5.60 4.11 -4.77
CA GLN A 24 4.80 3.76 -5.95
C GLN A 24 5.36 2.52 -6.63
N VAL A 25 6.65 2.52 -7.00
CA VAL A 25 7.32 1.38 -7.63
C VAL A 25 7.20 0.12 -6.76
N TRP A 26 7.36 0.24 -5.44
CA TRP A 26 7.17 -0.92 -4.56
C TRP A 26 5.75 -1.48 -4.67
N CYS A 27 4.71 -0.64 -4.54
CA CYS A 27 3.32 -1.08 -4.57
C CYS A 27 2.91 -1.67 -5.92
N ASP A 28 3.46 -1.17 -7.02
CA ASP A 28 3.16 -1.64 -8.38
C ASP A 28 3.75 -3.04 -8.66
N HIS A 29 4.84 -3.41 -7.97
CA HIS A 29 5.57 -4.66 -8.22
C HIS A 29 5.39 -5.74 -7.14
N ASN A 30 4.55 -5.49 -6.13
CA ASN A 30 4.41 -6.38 -5.00
C ASN A 30 2.94 -6.66 -4.69
N GLN A 31 2.67 -7.77 -4.01
CA GLN A 31 1.32 -8.19 -3.61
C GLN A 31 1.34 -8.87 -2.24
N PRO A 32 0.22 -8.88 -1.48
CA PRO A 32 0.17 -9.51 -0.17
C PRO A 32 0.62 -10.98 -0.22
N ARG A 33 1.52 -11.39 0.69
CA ARG A 33 1.88 -12.79 0.86
C ARG A 33 0.83 -13.47 1.74
N ARG A 34 -0.02 -14.30 1.14
CA ARG A 34 -1.09 -15.05 1.84
C ARG A 34 -0.77 -16.54 1.87
N ALA A 35 0.06 -16.95 2.82
CA ALA A 35 0.38 -18.36 3.05
C ALA A 35 -0.83 -19.11 3.65
N SER A 36 -0.94 -20.42 3.36
CA SER A 36 -1.96 -21.26 3.99
C SER A 36 -1.65 -21.48 5.48
N ALA A 37 -2.66 -21.85 6.27
CA ALA A 37 -2.45 -22.15 7.69
C ALA A 37 -1.42 -23.27 7.92
N ALA A 38 -1.41 -24.29 7.05
CA ALA A 38 -0.43 -25.37 7.11
C ALA A 38 1.00 -24.87 6.86
N VAL A 39 1.18 -23.96 5.90
CA VAL A 39 2.48 -23.34 5.62
C VAL A 39 2.93 -22.46 6.79
N VAL A 40 2.04 -21.63 7.33
CA VAL A 40 2.32 -20.79 8.51
C VAL A 40 2.71 -21.65 9.72
N ALA A 41 2.04 -22.78 9.94
CA ALA A 41 2.34 -23.70 11.05
C ALA A 41 3.70 -24.40 10.90
N ALA A 42 4.22 -24.54 9.67
CA ALA A 42 5.53 -25.12 9.39
C ALA A 42 6.66 -24.08 9.40
N MET A 43 6.35 -22.78 9.43
CA MET A 43 7.34 -21.72 9.42
C MET A 43 8.04 -21.58 10.77
N THR A 44 9.34 -21.31 10.69
CA THR A 44 10.14 -20.85 11.81
C THR A 44 9.77 -19.42 12.19
N ARG A 45 10.17 -19.01 13.40
CA ARG A 45 9.91 -17.65 13.87
C ARG A 45 10.50 -16.56 12.95
N PRO A 46 11.75 -16.66 12.47
CA PRO A 46 12.31 -15.67 11.55
C PRO A 46 11.54 -15.55 10.22
N GLU A 47 11.06 -16.66 9.67
CA GLU A 47 10.27 -16.66 8.42
C GLU A 47 8.92 -15.94 8.60
N LEU A 48 8.26 -16.17 9.74
CA LEU A 48 7.04 -15.44 10.11
C LEU A 48 7.31 -13.95 10.26
N ASP A 49 8.41 -13.58 10.92
CA ASP A 49 8.77 -12.17 11.11
C ASP A 49 9.07 -11.47 9.78
N GLU A 50 9.73 -12.16 8.82
CA GLU A 50 9.97 -11.62 7.47
C GLU A 50 8.64 -11.35 6.73
N ILE A 51 7.74 -12.32 6.71
CA ILE A 51 6.44 -12.17 6.01
C ILE A 51 5.60 -11.08 6.68
N ASN A 52 5.59 -11.03 8.01
CA ASN A 52 4.88 -9.99 8.75
C ASN A 52 5.47 -8.59 8.49
N ALA A 53 6.79 -8.46 8.42
CA ALA A 53 7.43 -7.20 8.06
C ALA A 53 7.09 -6.76 6.63
N TYR A 54 7.12 -7.69 5.68
CA TYR A 54 6.76 -7.46 4.28
C TYR A 54 5.29 -7.01 4.14
N ASN A 55 4.36 -7.78 4.69
CA ASN A 55 2.93 -7.47 4.64
C ASN A 55 2.59 -6.20 5.45
N GLY A 56 3.28 -5.97 6.57
CA GLY A 56 3.15 -4.74 7.36
C GLY A 56 3.60 -3.50 6.60
N LYS A 57 4.64 -3.60 5.76
CA LYS A 57 5.01 -2.54 4.83
C LYS A 57 3.89 -2.29 3.81
N GLY A 58 3.36 -3.33 3.20
CA GLY A 58 2.27 -3.22 2.23
C GLY A 58 0.97 -2.65 2.83
N ALA A 59 0.65 -2.96 4.09
CA ALA A 59 -0.46 -2.34 4.79
C ALA A 59 -0.26 -0.82 4.94
N ARG A 60 0.93 -0.38 5.36
CA ARG A 60 1.26 1.04 5.52
C ARG A 60 1.37 1.80 4.20
N TRP A 61 1.92 1.17 3.16
CA TRP A 61 2.27 1.84 1.90
C TRP A 61 1.19 1.69 0.83
N CYS A 62 0.53 0.55 0.77
CA CYS A 62 -0.34 0.20 -0.35
C CYS A 62 -1.80 -0.02 0.09
N GLY A 63 -2.11 0.13 1.38
CA GLY A 63 -3.46 -0.07 1.91
C GLY A 63 -3.90 -1.53 1.92
N TRP A 64 -2.95 -2.48 1.91
CA TRP A 64 -3.27 -3.89 1.97
C TRP A 64 -3.97 -4.23 3.29
N LYS A 65 -4.98 -5.08 3.19
CA LYS A 65 -5.69 -5.61 4.35
C LYS A 65 -5.03 -6.93 4.78
N PRO A 66 -4.84 -7.14 6.10
CA PRO A 66 -4.47 -8.44 6.66
C PRO A 66 -5.31 -9.57 6.04
#